data_AF-U6JRY7-F1
#
_entry.id   AF-U6JRY7-F1
#
_cell.length_a   1.000
_cell.length_b   1.000
_cell.length_c   1.000
_cell.angle_alpha   90.00
_cell.angle_beta   90.00
_cell.angle_gamma   90.00
#
_symmetry.space_group_name_H-M   'P 1'
#
loop_
_entity.id
_entity.type
_entity.pdbx_description
1 polymer ?
#
loop_
_entity_poly.entity_id
_entity_poly.type
_entity_poly.pdbx_seq_one_letter_code
_entity_poly.pdbx_strand_id
1 'polypeptide(L)'
;ILLECGYIAKLFPKHEETAYMEMLRALLSGAKTAGFRASVCKQILKASALSTKKNTTLLHCILPALVQTIQAKEAVSSGSTMPLLHLCAASLVNLSAGDPRTKEILLEGGVHSACLTLLKTKEANVVLAALLLLLNLTKLAAHRQKFLAAGGLYPIVDLLMHNYASDLPDRRALLSALMGVVGQLANDEEARADLIDRFPVVDFVLYAFHTAGEDVEYKTKCLCLSLSLLWLFARFV
;
A
#
# COMPACT_ATOMS: atom_id res chain seq x y z
N ILE A 1 -0.67 -27.81 -0.80
CA ILE A 1 -1.78 -28.74 -1.16
C ILE A 1 -3.04 -28.54 -0.30
N LEU A 2 -3.16 -29.07 0.93
CA LEU A 2 -4.45 -29.04 1.68
C LEU A 2 -5.00 -27.63 1.96
N LEU A 3 -4.12 -26.68 2.28
CA LEU A 3 -4.51 -25.28 2.47
C LEU A 3 -4.92 -24.63 1.14
N GLU A 4 -4.23 -24.94 0.05
CA GLU A 4 -4.42 -24.30 -1.25
C GLU A 4 -5.68 -24.79 -1.97
N CYS A 5 -6.04 -26.06 -1.82
CA CYS A 5 -7.29 -26.61 -2.36
C CYS A 5 -8.52 -26.23 -1.52
N GLY A 6 -8.35 -25.44 -0.46
CA GLY A 6 -9.44 -24.99 0.42
C GLY A 6 -10.04 -26.10 1.28
N TYR A 7 -9.39 -27.27 1.37
CA TYR A 7 -9.87 -28.37 2.21
C TYR A 7 -9.91 -27.96 3.68
N ILE A 8 -8.86 -27.28 4.17
CA ILE A 8 -8.80 -26.81 5.56
C ILE A 8 -9.97 -25.86 5.88
N ALA A 9 -10.29 -24.93 4.98
CA ALA A 9 -11.42 -24.02 5.19
C ALA A 9 -12.76 -24.76 5.33
N LYS A 10 -12.94 -25.90 4.65
CA LYS A 10 -14.14 -26.75 4.75
C LYS A 10 -14.24 -27.52 6.06
N LEU A 11 -13.13 -27.69 6.79
CA LEU A 11 -13.13 -28.35 8.10
C LEU A 11 -13.70 -27.45 9.20
N PHE A 12 -13.74 -26.13 8.98
CA PHE A 12 -14.34 -25.19 9.93
C PHE A 12 -15.85 -25.11 9.67
N PRO A 13 -16.69 -25.39 10.68
CA PRO A 13 -18.13 -25.19 10.59
C PRO A 13 -18.49 -23.76 10.21
N LYS A 14 -19.66 -23.59 9.57
CA LYS A 14 -20.30 -22.27 9.49
C LYS A 14 -20.42 -21.76 10.94
N HIS A 15 -20.00 -20.52 11.19
CA HIS A 15 -19.85 -19.85 12.50
C HIS A 15 -18.47 -19.94 13.19
N GLU A 16 -17.50 -20.72 12.69
CA GLU A 16 -16.12 -20.75 13.23
C GLU A 16 -15.11 -19.93 12.40
N GLU A 17 -15.61 -18.91 11.68
CA GLU A 17 -14.77 -18.07 10.82
C GLU A 17 -13.64 -17.37 11.61
N THR A 18 -13.91 -16.98 12.86
CA THR A 18 -12.89 -16.41 13.77
C THR A 18 -11.75 -17.40 14.03
N ALA A 19 -12.07 -18.67 14.31
CA ALA A 19 -11.06 -19.70 14.58
C ALA A 19 -10.21 -19.98 13.34
N TYR A 20 -10.85 -19.97 12.15
CA TYR A 20 -10.13 -20.08 10.89
C TYR A 20 -9.16 -18.90 10.68
N MET A 21 -9.59 -17.65 10.94
CA MET A 21 -8.71 -16.48 10.81
C MET A 21 -7.56 -16.50 11.82
N GLU A 22 -7.81 -16.90 13.06
CA GLU A 22 -6.77 -17.08 14.08
C GLU A 22 -5.77 -18.18 13.70
N MET A 23 -6.24 -19.29 13.12
CA MET A 23 -5.37 -20.32 12.57
C MET A 23 -4.49 -19.76 11.43
N LEU A 24 -5.07 -19.01 10.47
CA LEU A 24 -4.29 -18.39 9.40
C LEU A 24 -3.24 -17.41 9.95
N ARG A 25 -3.60 -16.61 10.96
CA ARG A 25 -2.66 -15.72 11.67
C ARG A 25 -1.51 -16.49 12.29
N ALA A 26 -1.81 -17.54 13.06
CA ALA A 26 -0.81 -18.35 13.73
C ALA A 26 0.12 -19.07 12.74
N LEU A 27 -0.44 -19.60 11.65
CA LEU A 27 0.34 -20.22 10.58
C LEU A 27 1.25 -19.21 9.88
N LEU A 28 0.76 -18.00 9.60
CA LEU A 28 1.58 -16.95 8.96
C LEU A 28 2.78 -16.58 9.84
N SER A 29 2.56 -16.35 11.14
CA SER A 29 3.61 -15.99 12.09
C SER A 29 4.58 -17.14 12.41
N GLY A 30 4.10 -18.38 12.47
CA GLY A 30 4.90 -19.56 12.85
C GLY A 30 5.61 -20.26 11.68
N ALA A 31 5.19 -20.01 10.44
CA ALA A 31 5.76 -20.64 9.26
C ALA A 31 7.25 -20.30 9.08
N LYS A 32 8.08 -21.31 8.83
CA LYS A 32 9.53 -21.13 8.56
C LYS A 32 9.86 -20.83 7.10
N THR A 33 9.02 -21.26 6.16
CA THR A 33 9.30 -21.13 4.72
C THR A 33 8.44 -20.05 4.08
N ALA A 34 9.04 -19.24 3.22
CA ALA A 34 8.33 -18.22 2.44
C ALA A 34 7.21 -18.81 1.56
N GLY A 35 7.42 -20.00 0.98
CA GLY A 35 6.41 -20.69 0.17
C GLY A 35 5.13 -21.01 0.96
N PHE A 36 5.26 -21.56 2.16
CA PHE A 36 4.10 -21.84 3.01
C PHE A 36 3.41 -20.55 3.49
N ARG A 37 4.18 -19.51 3.87
CA ARG A 37 3.62 -18.18 4.17
C ARG A 37 2.82 -17.63 2.98
N ALA A 38 3.32 -17.82 1.76
CA ALA A 38 2.63 -17.38 0.55
C ALA A 38 1.30 -18.13 0.35
N SER A 39 1.26 -19.45 0.57
CA SER A 39 0.00 -20.21 0.51
C SER A 39 -1.02 -19.74 1.55
N VAL A 40 -0.58 -19.37 2.76
CA VAL A 40 -1.43 -18.75 3.79
C VAL A 40 -1.92 -17.38 3.34
N CYS A 41 -1.04 -16.51 2.84
CA CYS A 41 -1.41 -15.18 2.36
C CYS A 41 -2.34 -15.22 1.14
N LYS A 42 -2.30 -16.26 0.29
CA LYS A 42 -3.31 -16.45 -0.77
C LYS A 42 -4.72 -16.63 -0.22
N GLN A 43 -4.86 -17.38 0.89
CA GLN A 43 -6.16 -17.54 1.56
C GLN A 43 -6.63 -16.23 2.19
N ILE A 44 -5.71 -15.51 2.85
CA ILE A 44 -6.00 -14.20 3.44
C ILE A 44 -6.43 -13.20 2.36
N LEU A 45 -5.72 -13.15 1.23
CA LEU A 45 -6.05 -12.27 0.12
C LEU A 45 -7.45 -12.56 -0.41
N LYS A 46 -7.79 -13.83 -0.63
CA LYS A 46 -9.13 -14.24 -1.07
C LYS A 46 -10.21 -13.82 -0.06
N ALA A 47 -9.96 -13.99 1.24
CA ALA A 47 -10.88 -13.56 2.29
C ALA A 47 -11.05 -12.03 2.32
N SER A 48 -9.96 -11.28 2.15
CA SER A 48 -9.99 -9.80 2.11
C SER A 48 -10.71 -9.25 0.88
N ALA A 49 -10.61 -9.91 -0.27
CA ALA A 49 -11.26 -9.47 -1.50
C ALA A 49 -12.80 -9.62 -1.45
N LEU A 50 -13.28 -10.57 -0.65
CA LEU A 50 -14.71 -10.86 -0.46
C LEU A 50 -15.25 -10.27 0.85
N SER A 51 -14.47 -9.48 1.58
CA SER A 51 -14.87 -9.02 2.90
C SER A 51 -15.99 -8.00 2.81
N THR A 52 -17.11 -8.30 3.46
CA THR A 52 -18.11 -7.29 3.82
C THR A 52 -17.65 -6.53 5.07
N LYS A 53 -18.30 -5.42 5.43
CA LYS A 53 -18.02 -4.70 6.68
C LYS A 53 -18.06 -5.63 7.91
N LYS A 54 -18.97 -6.60 7.93
CA LYS A 54 -19.12 -7.58 9.03
C LYS A 54 -17.94 -8.57 9.11
N ASN A 55 -17.37 -8.97 7.97
CA ASN A 55 -16.28 -9.95 7.94
C ASN A 55 -14.90 -9.28 8.07
N THR A 56 -14.82 -7.95 7.88
CA THR A 56 -13.57 -7.19 8.04
C THR A 56 -13.08 -7.23 9.49
N THR A 57 -13.98 -7.24 10.47
CA THR A 57 -13.64 -7.33 11.90
C THR A 57 -12.94 -8.63 12.26
N LEU A 58 -13.28 -9.74 11.60
CA LEU A 58 -12.62 -11.03 11.78
C LEU A 58 -11.16 -11.00 11.29
N LEU A 59 -10.88 -10.16 10.30
CA LEU A 59 -9.56 -10.01 9.68
C LEU A 59 -8.64 -9.05 10.44
N HIS A 60 -9.16 -8.34 11.46
CA HIS A 60 -8.37 -7.43 12.30
C HIS A 60 -7.21 -8.13 13.00
N CYS A 61 -7.41 -9.37 13.45
CA CYS A 61 -6.36 -10.16 14.11
C CYS A 61 -5.17 -10.45 13.18
N ILE A 62 -5.38 -10.49 11.86
CA ILE A 62 -4.36 -10.85 10.87
C ILE A 62 -3.47 -9.65 10.52
N LEU A 63 -3.95 -8.41 10.67
CA LEU A 63 -3.24 -7.20 10.24
C LEU A 63 -1.81 -7.11 10.81
N PRO A 64 -1.56 -7.32 12.12
CA PRO A 64 -0.20 -7.24 12.67
C PRO A 64 0.72 -8.32 12.07
N ALA A 65 0.20 -9.53 11.82
CA ALA A 65 1.00 -10.62 11.25
C ALA A 65 1.42 -10.32 9.80
N LEU A 66 0.57 -9.66 9.01
CA LEU A 66 0.91 -9.21 7.66
C LEU A 66 2.02 -8.15 7.69
N VAL A 67 1.90 -7.16 8.59
CA VAL A 67 2.91 -6.10 8.75
C VAL A 67 4.27 -6.67 9.19
N GLN A 68 4.26 -7.57 10.18
CA GLN A 68 5.47 -8.26 10.65
C GLN A 68 6.12 -9.11 9.55
N THR A 69 5.31 -9.78 8.72
CA THR A 69 5.83 -10.58 7.60
C THR A 69 6.56 -9.72 6.58
N ILE A 70 6.06 -8.51 6.29
CA ILE A 70 6.72 -7.56 5.40
C ILE A 70 8.04 -7.05 5.99
N GLN A 71 8.06 -6.80 7.30
CA GLN A 71 9.23 -6.26 8.01
C GLN A 71 10.30 -7.31 8.34
N ALA A 72 10.01 -8.60 8.15
CA ALA A 72 10.96 -9.65 8.42
C ALA A 72 12.24 -9.45 7.60
N LYS A 73 13.42 -9.53 8.24
CA LYS A 73 14.73 -9.27 7.60
C LYS A 73 14.97 -10.11 6.34
N GLU A 74 14.43 -11.31 6.31
CA GLU A 74 14.50 -12.26 5.19
C GLU A 74 13.72 -11.80 3.95
N ALA A 75 12.73 -10.91 4.13
CA ALA A 75 11.76 -10.58 3.10
C ALA A 75 12.32 -9.70 1.98
N VAL A 76 13.39 -8.95 2.22
CA VAL A 76 13.98 -8.01 1.24
C VAL A 76 15.23 -8.58 0.56
N SER A 77 15.80 -9.66 1.10
CA SER A 77 17.14 -10.15 0.73
C SER A 77 17.13 -11.16 -0.42
N SER A 78 15.96 -11.65 -0.84
CA SER A 78 15.82 -12.68 -1.88
C SER A 78 14.66 -12.36 -2.82
N GLY A 79 14.86 -12.48 -4.14
CA GLY A 79 13.76 -12.34 -5.11
C GLY A 79 12.62 -13.35 -4.89
N SER A 80 12.89 -14.49 -4.23
CA SER A 80 11.89 -15.53 -3.95
C SER A 80 10.77 -15.09 -3.00
N THR A 81 10.92 -13.98 -2.28
CA THR A 81 9.93 -13.46 -1.33
C THR A 81 9.01 -12.39 -1.95
N MET A 82 9.29 -11.92 -3.17
CA MET A 82 8.47 -10.89 -3.83
C MET A 82 6.99 -11.28 -3.97
N PRO A 83 6.64 -12.53 -4.35
CA PRO A 83 5.24 -12.95 -4.37
C PRO A 83 4.57 -12.88 -3.00
N LEU A 84 5.29 -13.24 -1.93
CA LEU A 84 4.79 -13.15 -0.55
C LEU A 84 4.54 -11.68 -0.17
N LEU A 85 5.49 -10.79 -0.43
CA LEU A 85 5.35 -9.37 -0.14
C LEU A 85 4.17 -8.74 -0.88
N HIS A 86 4.01 -9.06 -2.17
CA HIS A 86 2.87 -8.60 -2.95
C HIS A 86 1.53 -9.08 -2.36
N LEU A 87 1.43 -10.37 -1.99
CA LEU A 87 0.22 -10.92 -1.36
C LEU A 87 -0.14 -10.23 -0.03
N CYS A 88 0.87 -9.98 0.81
CA CYS A 88 0.68 -9.26 2.06
C CYS A 88 0.20 -7.83 1.81
N ALA A 89 0.88 -7.08 0.94
CA ALA A 89 0.52 -5.71 0.60
C ALA A 89 -0.89 -5.63 -0.01
N ALA A 90 -1.22 -6.50 -0.97
CA ALA A 90 -2.54 -6.52 -1.62
C ALA A 90 -3.67 -6.82 -0.62
N SER A 91 -3.43 -7.69 0.36
CA SER A 91 -4.39 -7.97 1.43
C SER A 91 -4.61 -6.73 2.31
N LEU A 92 -3.54 -6.01 2.66
CA LEU A 92 -3.63 -4.76 3.41
C LEU A 92 -4.35 -3.65 2.61
N VAL A 93 -4.16 -3.58 1.29
CA VAL A 93 -4.89 -2.64 0.42
C VAL A 93 -6.39 -2.89 0.52
N ASN A 94 -6.84 -4.14 0.37
CA ASN A 94 -8.26 -4.50 0.45
C ASN A 94 -8.85 -4.12 1.81
N LEU A 95 -8.18 -4.50 2.91
CA LEU A 95 -8.68 -4.27 4.27
C LEU A 95 -8.71 -2.79 4.65
N SER A 96 -7.79 -1.98 4.10
CA SER A 96 -7.70 -0.55 4.40
C SER A 96 -8.63 0.34 3.56
N ALA A 97 -9.32 -0.22 2.55
CA ALA A 97 -10.07 0.56 1.56
C ALA A 97 -11.29 1.33 2.12
N GLY A 98 -11.76 1.02 3.34
CA GLY A 98 -12.93 1.69 3.90
C GLY A 98 -13.22 1.43 5.37
N ASP A 99 -12.33 0.76 6.10
CA ASP A 99 -12.52 0.45 7.53
C ASP A 99 -11.60 1.31 8.42
N PRO A 100 -12.13 2.29 9.18
CA PRO A 100 -11.35 3.11 10.09
C PRO A 100 -10.59 2.28 11.13
N ARG A 101 -11.20 1.20 11.64
CA ARG A 101 -10.59 0.36 12.68
C ARG A 101 -9.34 -0.35 12.16
N THR A 102 -9.39 -0.88 10.93
CA THR A 102 -8.21 -1.41 10.25
C THR A 102 -7.08 -0.38 10.20
N LYS A 103 -7.38 0.89 9.85
CA LYS A 103 -6.37 1.94 9.76
C LYS A 103 -5.73 2.25 11.11
N GLU A 104 -6.52 2.31 12.19
CA GLU A 104 -6.01 2.46 13.56
C GLU A 104 -5.04 1.33 13.94
N ILE A 105 -5.45 0.07 13.72
CA ILE A 105 -4.59 -1.10 14.01
C ILE A 105 -3.28 -1.03 13.21
N LEU A 106 -3.34 -0.61 11.95
CA LEU A 106 -2.15 -0.44 11.11
C LEU A 106 -1.26 0.73 11.56
N LEU A 107 -1.86 1.82 12.04
CA LEU A 107 -1.15 2.98 12.60
C LEU A 107 -0.36 2.60 13.86
N GLU A 108 -0.97 1.80 14.73
CA GLU A 108 -0.36 1.25 15.95
C GLU A 108 0.69 0.19 15.62
N GLY A 109 0.40 -0.69 14.67
CA GLY A 109 1.26 -1.79 14.24
C GLY A 109 2.48 -1.39 13.40
N GLY A 110 2.68 -0.10 13.14
CA GLY A 110 3.88 0.39 12.44
C GLY A 110 3.89 0.11 10.94
N VAL A 111 2.73 0.10 10.28
CA VAL A 111 2.60 -0.17 8.83
C VAL A 111 3.51 0.70 7.95
N HIS A 112 3.84 1.92 8.38
CA HIS A 112 4.65 2.86 7.60
C HIS A 112 6.05 2.34 7.29
N SER A 113 6.73 1.70 8.24
CA SER A 113 8.05 1.10 7.98
C SER A 113 7.94 -0.16 7.09
N ALA A 114 6.82 -0.87 7.14
CA ALA A 114 6.51 -1.92 6.18
C ALA A 114 6.35 -1.35 4.77
N CYS A 115 5.62 -0.24 4.59
CA CYS A 115 5.53 0.46 3.31
C CYS A 115 6.92 0.87 2.78
N LEU A 116 7.78 1.46 3.61
CA LEU A 116 9.15 1.81 3.21
C LEU A 116 9.97 0.59 2.78
N THR A 117 9.75 -0.55 3.43
CA THR A 117 10.38 -1.82 3.07
C THR A 117 9.93 -2.26 1.67
N LEU A 118 8.63 -2.19 1.39
CA LEU A 118 8.06 -2.55 0.08
C LEU A 118 8.55 -1.61 -1.04
N LEU A 119 8.59 -0.29 -0.78
CA LEU A 119 9.05 0.70 -1.78
C LEU A 119 10.50 0.47 -2.20
N LYS A 120 11.36 -0.04 -1.30
CA LYS A 120 12.77 -0.35 -1.59
C LYS A 120 12.98 -1.58 -2.48
N THR A 121 11.97 -2.43 -2.67
CA THR A 121 12.12 -3.67 -3.47
C THR A 121 12.32 -3.41 -4.96
N LYS A 122 11.91 -2.23 -5.47
CA LYS A 122 11.89 -1.85 -6.89
C LYS A 122 11.06 -2.78 -7.79
N GLU A 123 10.37 -3.76 -7.22
CA GLU A 123 9.53 -4.69 -7.95
C GLU A 123 8.16 -4.06 -8.22
N ALA A 124 7.82 -3.87 -9.50
CA ALA A 124 6.70 -3.02 -9.93
C ALA A 124 5.37 -3.36 -9.21
N ASN A 125 5.02 -4.64 -9.13
CA ASN A 125 3.79 -5.11 -8.47
C ASN A 125 3.78 -4.90 -6.95
N VAL A 126 4.95 -4.98 -6.31
CA VAL A 126 5.11 -4.76 -4.87
C VAL A 126 5.04 -3.27 -4.56
N VAL A 127 5.74 -2.45 -5.34
CA VAL A 127 5.74 -0.99 -5.22
C VAL A 127 4.34 -0.43 -5.47
N LEU A 128 3.64 -0.89 -6.52
CA LEU A 128 2.26 -0.47 -6.80
C LEU A 128 1.33 -0.80 -5.62
N ALA A 129 1.39 -2.02 -5.09
CA ALA A 129 0.58 -2.40 -3.93
C ALA A 129 0.89 -1.53 -2.70
N ALA A 130 2.16 -1.18 -2.47
CA ALA A 130 2.57 -0.28 -1.40
C ALA A 130 2.00 1.14 -1.58
N LEU A 131 2.02 1.67 -2.80
CA LEU A 131 1.46 2.99 -3.12
C LEU A 131 -0.07 3.01 -2.95
N LEU A 132 -0.76 1.96 -3.40
CA LEU A 132 -2.21 1.82 -3.19
C LEU A 132 -2.56 1.74 -1.70
N LEU A 133 -1.74 1.06 -0.90
CA LEU A 133 -1.91 1.02 0.55
C LEU A 133 -1.71 2.41 1.16
N LEU A 134 -0.66 3.13 0.75
CA LEU A 134 -0.44 4.50 1.18
C LEU A 134 -1.64 5.40 0.83
N LEU A 135 -2.16 5.35 -0.41
CA LEU A 135 -3.35 6.11 -0.82
C LEU A 135 -4.58 5.89 0.06
N ASN A 136 -4.74 4.70 0.64
CA ASN A 136 -5.82 4.42 1.59
C ASN A 136 -5.54 5.04 2.96
N LEU A 137 -4.30 5.00 3.42
CA LEU A 137 -3.87 5.43 4.75
C LEU A 137 -3.67 6.95 4.85
N THR A 138 -2.93 7.55 3.91
CA THR A 138 -2.48 8.97 3.95
C THR A 138 -3.59 9.98 3.67
N LYS A 139 -4.83 9.53 3.45
CA LYS A 139 -6.03 10.38 3.58
C LYS A 139 -6.16 10.93 5.01
N LEU A 140 -5.73 10.17 6.01
CA LEU A 140 -5.75 10.57 7.42
C LEU A 140 -4.44 11.26 7.81
N ALA A 141 -4.53 12.39 8.51
CA ALA A 141 -3.37 13.20 8.90
C ALA A 141 -2.34 12.41 9.74
N ALA A 142 -2.81 11.61 10.71
CA ALA A 142 -1.93 10.82 11.56
C ALA A 142 -1.06 9.82 10.77
N HIS A 143 -1.61 9.22 9.71
CA HIS A 143 -0.84 8.33 8.83
C HIS A 143 0.18 9.10 7.98
N ARG A 144 -0.19 10.28 7.46
CA ARG A 144 0.78 11.14 6.74
C ARG A 144 1.96 11.49 7.63
N GLN A 145 1.68 12.01 8.81
CA GLN A 145 2.71 12.43 9.76
C GLN A 145 3.62 11.27 10.16
N LYS A 146 3.07 10.08 10.49
CA LYS A 146 3.90 8.90 10.79
C LYS A 146 4.71 8.43 9.59
N PHE A 147 4.18 8.50 8.37
CA PHE A 147 4.93 8.12 7.17
C PHE A 147 6.08 9.09 6.88
N LEU A 148 5.82 10.40 6.98
CA LEU A 148 6.81 11.46 6.78
C LEU A 148 7.91 11.40 7.85
N ALA A 149 7.54 11.24 9.13
CA ALA A 149 8.48 11.08 10.22
C ALA A 149 9.37 9.82 10.09
N ALA A 150 8.89 8.80 9.38
CA ALA A 150 9.69 7.61 9.05
C ALA A 150 10.64 7.83 7.85
N GLY A 151 10.69 9.03 7.27
CA GLY A 151 11.51 9.37 6.10
C GLY A 151 10.86 9.01 4.76
N GLY A 152 9.54 8.89 4.71
CA GLY A 152 8.83 8.39 3.53
C GLY A 152 8.77 9.33 2.33
N LEU A 153 9.09 10.62 2.50
CA LEU A 153 9.06 11.58 1.38
C LEU A 153 10.09 11.22 0.31
N TYR A 154 11.34 10.95 0.71
CA TYR A 154 12.44 10.72 -0.22
C TYR A 154 12.22 9.51 -1.14
N PRO A 155 11.84 8.31 -0.66
CA PRO A 155 11.56 7.17 -1.54
C PRO A 155 10.42 7.42 -2.54
N ILE A 156 9.42 8.24 -2.18
CA ILE A 156 8.33 8.60 -3.09
C ILE A 156 8.83 9.52 -4.21
N VAL A 157 9.62 10.53 -3.87
CA VAL A 157 10.21 11.44 -4.86
C VAL A 157 11.21 10.70 -5.75
N ASP A 158 12.03 9.82 -5.19
CA ASP A 158 12.96 8.97 -5.95
C ASP A 158 12.21 8.11 -6.97
N LEU A 159 11.13 7.45 -6.56
CA LEU A 159 10.28 6.68 -7.47
C LEU A 159 9.63 7.56 -8.54
N LEU A 160 9.16 8.77 -8.20
CA LEU A 160 8.61 9.71 -9.18
C LEU A 160 9.67 10.10 -10.21
N MET A 161 10.87 10.49 -9.77
CA MET A 161 11.98 10.89 -10.64
C MET A 161 12.38 9.78 -11.62
N HIS A 162 12.34 8.52 -11.19
CA HIS A 162 12.69 7.38 -12.06
C HIS A 162 11.57 6.97 -13.03
N ASN A 163 10.34 7.46 -12.85
CA ASN A 163 9.18 6.97 -13.61
C ASN A 163 8.43 8.07 -14.36
N TYR A 164 8.54 9.36 -14.00
CA TYR A 164 7.65 10.44 -14.48
C TYR A 164 7.58 10.57 -16.01
N ALA A 165 8.66 10.21 -16.70
CA ALA A 165 8.75 10.28 -18.16
C ALA A 165 8.38 8.99 -18.90
N SER A 166 7.96 7.95 -18.18
CA SER A 166 7.59 6.67 -18.79
C SER A 166 6.26 6.78 -19.54
N ASP A 167 6.28 6.43 -20.81
CA ASP A 167 5.13 6.31 -21.71
C ASP A 167 4.53 4.89 -21.74
N LEU A 168 5.23 3.91 -21.16
CA LEU A 168 4.75 2.53 -21.07
C LEU A 168 3.38 2.45 -20.39
N PRO A 169 2.35 1.87 -21.04
CA PRO A 169 1.00 1.74 -20.48
C PRO A 169 0.98 1.06 -19.10
N ASP A 170 1.82 0.04 -18.91
CA ASP A 170 1.92 -0.71 -17.66
C ASP A 170 2.44 0.14 -16.49
N ARG A 171 3.16 1.24 -16.77
CA ARG A 171 3.63 2.18 -15.73
C ARG A 171 2.61 3.26 -15.40
N ARG A 172 1.50 3.34 -16.13
CA ARG A 172 0.47 4.37 -15.90
C ARG A 172 -0.20 4.24 -14.54
N ALA A 173 -0.55 3.02 -14.14
CA ALA A 173 -1.13 2.75 -12.82
C ALA A 173 -0.17 3.14 -11.69
N LEU A 174 1.12 2.82 -11.85
CA LEU A 174 2.17 3.20 -10.90
C LEU A 174 2.29 4.72 -10.77
N LEU A 175 2.35 5.43 -11.90
CA LEU A 175 2.44 6.88 -11.93
C LEU A 175 1.20 7.56 -11.34
N SER A 176 0.01 7.07 -11.68
CA SER A 176 -1.25 7.57 -11.11
C SER A 176 -1.25 7.44 -9.59
N ALA A 177 -0.79 6.29 -9.08
CA ALA A 177 -0.66 6.05 -7.65
C ALA A 177 0.39 6.97 -7.00
N LEU A 178 1.56 7.15 -7.63
CA LEU A 178 2.60 8.08 -7.16
C LEU A 178 2.07 9.51 -7.06
N MET A 179 1.44 10.04 -8.11
CA MET A 179 0.88 11.39 -8.11
C MET A 179 -0.16 11.57 -6.99
N GLY A 180 -1.01 10.57 -6.79
CA GLY A 180 -2.00 10.58 -5.71
C GLY A 180 -1.34 10.59 -4.32
N VAL A 181 -0.29 9.81 -4.09
CA VAL A 181 0.43 9.80 -2.81
C VAL A 181 1.13 11.14 -2.58
N VAL A 182 1.87 11.65 -3.56
CA VAL A 182 2.54 12.97 -3.47
C VAL A 182 1.50 14.06 -3.17
N GLY A 183 0.35 14.06 -3.83
CA GLY A 183 -0.72 15.02 -3.58
C GLY A 183 -1.26 14.93 -2.15
N GLN A 184 -1.42 13.72 -1.62
CA GLN A 184 -1.81 13.55 -0.22
C GLN A 184 -0.74 14.03 0.75
N LEU A 185 0.55 13.75 0.49
CA LEU A 185 1.67 14.19 1.31
C LEU A 185 1.85 15.72 1.29
N ALA A 186 1.58 16.38 0.15
CA ALA A 186 1.61 17.84 0.02
C ALA A 186 0.55 18.58 0.88
N ASN A 187 -0.39 17.85 1.51
CA ASN A 187 -1.26 18.43 2.52
C ASN A 187 -0.55 18.67 3.86
N ASP A 188 0.64 18.10 4.04
CA ASP A 188 1.54 18.44 5.14
C ASP A 188 2.44 19.61 4.70
N GLU A 189 2.59 20.62 5.55
CA GLU A 189 3.23 21.88 5.18
C GLU A 189 4.73 21.74 4.95
N GLU A 190 5.42 21.01 5.82
CA GLU A 190 6.86 20.77 5.70
C GLU A 190 7.17 19.90 4.48
N ALA A 191 6.39 18.83 4.28
CA ALA A 191 6.54 17.98 3.10
C ALA A 191 6.27 18.76 1.79
N ARG A 192 5.27 19.66 1.78
CA ARG A 192 4.98 20.49 0.62
C ARG A 192 6.11 21.47 0.30
N ALA A 193 6.65 22.15 1.31
CA ALA A 193 7.80 23.03 1.13
C ALA A 193 8.99 22.26 0.54
N ASP A 194 9.31 21.09 1.08
CA ASP A 194 10.34 20.21 0.54
C ASP A 194 10.07 19.81 -0.93
N LEU A 195 8.83 19.46 -1.28
CA LEU A 195 8.43 19.10 -2.65
C LEU A 195 8.57 20.26 -3.66
N ILE A 196 8.49 21.51 -3.22
CA ILE A 196 8.59 22.70 -4.08
C ILE A 196 10.04 23.21 -4.14
N ASP A 197 10.68 23.33 -2.98
CA ASP A 197 11.95 24.04 -2.85
C ASP A 197 13.16 23.13 -3.07
N ARG A 198 13.04 21.83 -2.76
CA ARG A 198 14.18 20.89 -2.77
C ARG A 198 14.09 19.84 -3.87
N PHE A 199 12.91 19.62 -4.43
CA PHE A 199 12.70 18.62 -5.46
C PHE A 199 12.00 19.23 -6.69
N PRO A 200 12.36 18.82 -7.92
CA PRO A 200 11.74 19.34 -9.15
C PRO A 200 10.38 18.66 -9.42
N VAL A 201 9.55 18.50 -8.39
CA VAL A 201 8.28 17.76 -8.49
C VAL A 201 7.28 18.51 -9.37
N VAL A 202 7.26 19.84 -9.29
CA VAL A 202 6.42 20.68 -10.16
C VAL A 202 6.73 20.40 -11.64
N ASP A 203 8.01 20.35 -12.00
CA ASP A 203 8.45 20.07 -13.37
C ASP A 203 8.04 18.66 -13.82
N PHE A 204 8.18 17.67 -12.94
CA PHE A 204 7.75 16.30 -13.21
C PHE A 204 6.24 16.21 -13.48
N VAL A 205 5.43 16.93 -12.69
CA VAL A 205 3.97 16.95 -12.84
C VAL A 205 3.55 17.66 -14.12
N LEU A 206 4.17 18.79 -14.46
CA LEU A 206 3.90 19.51 -15.70
C LEU A 206 4.27 18.68 -16.93
N TYR A 207 5.45 18.04 -16.91
CA TYR A 207 5.86 17.12 -17.97
C TYR A 207 4.86 15.99 -18.12
N ALA A 208 4.53 15.29 -17.03
CA ALA A 208 3.62 14.16 -17.03
C ALA A 208 2.21 14.56 -17.52
N PHE A 209 1.72 15.74 -17.15
CA PHE A 209 0.44 16.26 -17.62
C PHE A 209 0.45 16.52 -19.13
N HIS A 210 1.53 17.10 -19.66
CA HIS A 210 1.66 17.42 -21.08
C HIS A 210 1.77 16.15 -21.93
N THR A 211 2.53 15.15 -21.47
CA THR A 211 2.75 13.89 -22.19
C THR A 211 1.63 12.86 -21.99
N ALA A 212 0.64 13.16 -21.14
CA ALA A 212 -0.44 12.22 -20.80
C ALA A 212 -1.40 11.85 -21.96
N GLY A 213 -1.27 12.44 -23.15
CA GLY A 213 -2.18 12.15 -24.27
C GLY A 213 -3.63 12.51 -23.93
N GLU A 214 -4.58 11.61 -24.19
CA GLU A 214 -6.01 11.81 -23.92
C GLU A 214 -6.52 11.20 -22.60
N ASP A 215 -5.62 10.69 -21.75
CA ASP A 215 -6.01 10.07 -20.50
C ASP A 215 -6.47 11.10 -19.46
N VAL A 216 -7.78 11.28 -19.39
CA VAL A 216 -8.44 12.24 -18.51
C VAL A 216 -8.20 11.90 -17.03
N GLU A 217 -8.19 10.62 -16.67
CA GLU A 217 -8.02 10.21 -15.28
C GLU A 217 -6.63 10.60 -14.77
N TYR A 218 -5.58 10.27 -15.52
CA TYR A 218 -4.22 10.61 -15.14
C TYR A 218 -3.97 12.12 -15.15
N LYS A 219 -4.50 12.85 -16.14
CA LYS A 219 -4.46 14.30 -16.17
C LYS A 219 -5.13 14.93 -14.95
N THR A 220 -6.26 14.37 -14.51
CA THR A 220 -6.96 14.82 -13.31
C THR A 220 -6.07 14.66 -12.07
N LYS A 221 -5.34 13.55 -11.93
CA LYS A 221 -4.39 13.36 -10.82
C LYS A 221 -3.26 14.39 -10.84
N CYS A 222 -2.68 14.66 -12.01
CA CYS A 222 -1.65 15.69 -12.15
C CYS A 222 -2.18 17.07 -11.76
N LEU A 223 -3.38 17.43 -12.21
CA LEU A 223 -4.03 18.70 -11.83
C LEU A 223 -4.29 18.79 -10.32
N CYS A 224 -4.86 17.75 -9.71
CA CYS A 224 -5.09 17.70 -8.26
C CYS A 224 -3.79 17.90 -7.47
N LEU A 225 -2.69 17.28 -7.92
CA LEU A 225 -1.37 17.47 -7.31
C LEU A 225 -0.87 18.91 -7.50
N SER A 226 -0.92 19.46 -8.71
CA SER A 226 -0.55 20.86 -8.96
C SER A 226 -1.31 21.82 -8.04
N LEU A 227 -2.62 21.61 -7.86
CA LEU A 227 -3.44 22.41 -6.95
C LEU A 227 -3.05 22.24 -5.47
N SER A 228 -2.62 21.03 -5.08
CA SER A 228 -2.16 20.74 -3.72
C SER A 228 -0.82 21.42 -3.43
N LEU A 229 0.08 21.48 -4.42
CA LEU A 229 1.35 22.20 -4.33
C LEU A 229 1.15 23.72 -4.30
N LEU A 230 0.24 24.24 -5.13
CA LEU A 230 -0.02 25.69 -5.27
C LEU A 230 -1.01 26.25 -4.24
N TRP A 231 -1.36 25.50 -3.19
CA TRP A 231 -2.30 25.94 -2.15
C TRP A 231 -3.75 26.22 -2.62
N LEU A 232 -4.10 25.85 -3.86
CA LEU A 232 -5.43 26.09 -4.41
C LEU A 232 -6.46 25.08 -3.88
N PHE A 233 -6.04 23.89 -3.44
CA PHE A 233 -6.94 22.86 -2.91
C PHE A 233 -7.31 23.05 -1.43
N ALA A 234 -6.46 23.72 -0.63
CA ALA A 234 -6.69 23.98 0.79
C ALA A 234 -7.89 24.93 1.07
N ARG A 235 -8.49 25.50 0.03
CA ARG A 235 -9.71 26.32 0.11
C ARG A 235 -11.02 25.59 -0.23
N PHE A 236 -10.95 24.34 -0.71
CA PHE A 236 -12.12 23.61 -1.24
C PHE A 236 -12.43 22.27 -0.52
N VAL A 237 -11.69 21.92 0.53
CA VAL A 237 -11.97 20.80 1.46
C VAL A 237 -11.98 21.34 2.87
#